data_AF-A0A0C1FEU4-F1
#
_entry.id   AF-A0A0C1FEU4-F1
#
_cell.length_a   1.000
_cell.length_b   1.000
_cell.length_c   1.000
_cell.angle_alpha   90.00
_cell.angle_beta   90.00
_cell.angle_gamma   90.00
#
_symmetry.space_group_name_H-M   'P 1'
#
loop_
_entity.id
_entity.type
_entity.pdbx_description
1 polymer ?
#
loop_
_entity_poly.entity_id
_entity_poly.type
_entity_poly.pdbx_seq_one_letter_code
_entity_poly.pdbx_strand_id
1 'polypeptide(L)'
;MEKRNKSGGSVAEVIRKINLSAQNFTVHQEKTLRALSYCRTSALGGHIDACDGCGNLSISYNSCRNRHCPQCQGHKREEWIQKREQELLPCSYYHVVFTLPEELNVLAISQSALLYKTLFEAAWATLNKFGKNKGIQLGMIAILHTWGQNLSLHPHLHCIVPGGGINKQGKWRAKIKSNKYLFCVKAMSVVFRAKFVASLRASGIKDQDLIDQLFSKKWVVYGKRPFGGPKSVIEYLGRYTHKVAISNHRIKEVTDKEVRFGYKDYRKEGQKKEMTLSNTEFIRRFSLHILPRRFVRIRHYGILSSSWKRGKLQDLQSDLKIQITEVKPKTLLKKCRCCKEGNLITIALFGQRGPPEDFLAVFNASSAK
;
A
#
# COMPACT_ATOMS: atom_id res chain seq x y z
N MET A 1 -16.83 -21.81 -5.52
CA MET A 1 -15.64 -22.66 -5.67
C MET A 1 -14.45 -21.79 -6.01
N GLU A 2 -13.69 -21.41 -4.99
CA GLU A 2 -12.23 -21.45 -5.07
C GLU A 2 -11.88 -22.52 -4.04
N LYS A 3 -11.56 -23.73 -4.50
CA LYS A 3 -10.81 -24.65 -3.64
C LYS A 3 -9.59 -23.84 -3.20
N ARG A 4 -9.39 -23.64 -1.89
CA ARG A 4 -8.09 -23.21 -1.39
C ARG A 4 -7.12 -24.30 -1.87
N ASN A 5 -6.45 -24.06 -2.98
CA ASN A 5 -5.21 -24.75 -3.28
C ASN A 5 -4.32 -24.52 -2.06
N LYS A 6 -4.19 -25.55 -1.21
CA LYS A 6 -3.20 -25.66 -0.13
C LYS A 6 -1.79 -25.78 -0.75
N SER A 7 -1.44 -24.89 -1.68
CA SER A 7 -0.20 -24.98 -2.46
C SER A 7 0.43 -23.60 -2.67
N GLY A 8 0.38 -22.74 -1.66
CA GLY A 8 1.02 -21.43 -1.70
C GLY A 8 1.43 -21.02 -0.30
N GLY A 9 2.72 -20.68 -0.14
CA GLY A 9 3.25 -20.28 1.15
C GLY A 9 2.79 -18.88 1.58
N SER A 10 3.10 -18.51 2.81
CA SER A 10 2.81 -17.17 3.34
C SER A 10 4.01 -16.52 4.02
N VAL A 11 4.01 -15.18 4.08
CA VAL A 11 5.07 -14.45 4.82
C VAL A 11 5.12 -14.92 6.29
N ALA A 12 3.97 -15.20 6.88
CA ALA A 12 3.87 -15.69 8.26
C ALA A 12 4.52 -17.07 8.43
N GLU A 13 4.41 -17.96 7.45
CA GLU A 13 5.10 -19.26 7.45
C GLU A 13 6.61 -19.09 7.42
N VAL A 14 7.13 -18.24 6.52
CA VAL A 14 8.57 -17.98 6.44
C VAL A 14 9.11 -17.40 7.76
N ILE A 15 8.37 -16.49 8.39
CA ILE A 15 8.77 -15.92 9.70
C ILE A 15 8.87 -17.02 10.77
N ARG A 16 7.95 -18.00 10.77
CA ARG A 16 7.96 -19.10 11.74
C ARG A 16 9.12 -20.10 11.53
N LYS A 17 9.77 -20.07 10.37
CA LYS A 17 10.93 -20.93 10.05
C LYS A 17 12.27 -20.34 10.47
N ILE A 18 12.30 -19.14 11.08
CA ILE A 18 13.54 -18.50 11.53
C ILE A 18 13.47 -18.09 13.00
N ASN A 19 14.63 -18.08 13.66
CA ASN A 19 14.77 -17.49 14.99
C ASN A 19 14.96 -15.98 14.87
N LEU A 20 13.88 -15.21 15.05
CA LEU A 20 13.90 -13.75 14.96
C LEU A 20 14.88 -13.08 15.94
N SER A 21 15.02 -13.63 17.15
CA SER A 21 15.89 -13.07 18.20
C SER A 21 17.38 -13.23 17.89
N ALA A 22 17.74 -14.17 17.00
CA ALA A 22 19.11 -14.40 16.55
C ALA A 22 19.49 -13.55 15.32
N GLN A 23 18.66 -12.56 14.95
CA GLN A 23 18.86 -11.71 13.78
C GLN A 23 19.02 -10.24 14.21
N ASN A 24 19.71 -9.44 13.39
CA ASN A 24 19.93 -8.01 13.64
C ASN A 24 18.72 -7.15 13.24
N PHE A 25 17.57 -7.38 13.87
CA PHE A 25 16.39 -6.55 13.69
C PHE A 25 16.29 -5.48 14.78
N THR A 26 15.77 -4.31 14.41
CA THR A 26 15.32 -3.34 15.41
C THR A 26 14.13 -3.91 16.19
N VAL A 27 13.95 -3.45 17.43
CA VAL A 27 12.80 -3.84 18.28
C VAL A 27 11.45 -3.66 17.56
N HIS A 28 11.32 -2.59 16.75
CA HIS A 28 10.10 -2.33 15.98
C HIS A 28 9.88 -3.35 14.84
N GLN A 29 10.94 -3.71 14.13
CA GLN A 29 10.88 -4.76 13.10
C GLN A 29 10.53 -6.10 13.73
N GLU A 30 11.19 -6.47 14.81
CA GLU A 30 10.95 -7.75 15.50
C GLU A 30 9.53 -7.85 16.04
N LYS A 31 9.01 -6.82 16.73
CA LYS A 31 7.62 -6.76 17.19
C LYS A 31 6.63 -6.89 16.02
N THR A 32 6.94 -6.27 14.89
CA THR A 32 6.12 -6.37 13.68
C THR A 32 6.15 -7.80 13.12
N LEU A 33 7.32 -8.40 12.97
CA LEU A 33 7.48 -9.75 12.44
C LEU A 33 6.79 -10.80 13.34
N ARG A 34 6.93 -10.69 14.67
CA ARG A 34 6.19 -11.52 15.63
C ARG A 34 4.66 -11.35 15.50
N ALA A 35 4.17 -10.12 15.37
CA ALA A 35 2.74 -9.90 15.13
C ALA A 35 2.28 -10.57 13.82
N LEU A 36 3.11 -10.55 12.78
CA LEU A 36 2.81 -11.22 11.51
C LEU A 36 2.81 -12.75 11.64
N SER A 37 3.72 -13.34 12.44
CA SER A 37 3.80 -14.80 12.62
C SER A 37 2.62 -15.39 13.39
N TYR A 38 2.04 -14.63 14.33
CA TYR A 38 0.83 -15.00 15.07
C TYR A 38 -0.48 -14.72 14.33
N CYS A 39 -0.43 -14.03 13.20
CA CYS A 39 -1.64 -13.67 12.46
C CYS A 39 -2.40 -14.92 12.02
N ARG A 40 -3.70 -14.99 12.35
CA ARG A 40 -4.60 -16.11 12.02
C ARG A 40 -4.16 -17.45 12.62
N THR A 41 -3.55 -17.43 13.81
CA THR A 41 -3.26 -18.63 14.60
C THR A 41 -3.96 -18.59 15.95
N SER A 42 -3.97 -19.72 16.67
CA SER A 42 -4.51 -19.84 18.02
C SER A 42 -3.88 -18.87 19.02
N ALA A 43 -2.65 -18.41 18.78
CA ALA A 43 -1.95 -17.44 19.63
C ALA A 43 -2.70 -16.10 19.81
N LEU A 44 -3.61 -15.76 18.89
CA LEU A 44 -4.46 -14.56 18.97
C LEU A 44 -5.92 -14.87 19.38
N GLY A 45 -6.20 -16.11 19.76
CA GLY A 45 -7.56 -16.60 19.93
C GLY A 45 -8.39 -16.54 18.64
N GLY A 46 -9.69 -16.71 18.77
CA GLY A 46 -10.59 -16.70 17.63
C GLY A 46 -12.04 -16.60 18.02
N HIS A 47 -12.89 -16.87 17.03
CA HIS A 47 -14.33 -16.83 17.15
C HIS A 47 -14.96 -17.95 16.34
N ILE A 48 -16.16 -18.33 16.75
CA ILE A 48 -17.03 -19.27 16.06
C ILE A 48 -18.19 -18.49 15.49
N ASP A 49 -18.37 -18.59 14.19
CA ASP A 49 -19.48 -17.97 13.48
C ASP A 49 -20.47 -19.05 13.03
N ALA A 50 -21.77 -18.78 13.22
CA ALA A 50 -22.87 -19.54 12.64
C ALA A 50 -23.50 -18.77 11.48
N CYS A 51 -23.88 -19.47 10.42
CA CYS A 51 -24.64 -18.88 9.31
C CYS A 51 -26.12 -18.73 9.69
N ASP A 52 -26.68 -17.53 9.55
CA ASP A 52 -28.12 -17.26 9.76
C ASP A 52 -29.04 -17.91 8.71
N GLY A 53 -28.51 -18.34 7.57
CA GLY A 53 -29.29 -18.96 6.49
C GLY A 53 -29.17 -20.48 6.44
N CYS A 54 -27.96 -21.04 6.48
CA CYS A 54 -27.73 -22.48 6.34
C CYS A 54 -27.22 -23.18 7.62
N GLY A 55 -27.12 -22.46 8.73
CA GLY A 55 -26.65 -23.01 10.01
C GLY A 55 -25.16 -23.41 10.06
N ASN A 56 -24.44 -23.39 8.94
CA ASN A 56 -23.03 -23.78 8.88
C ASN A 56 -22.18 -23.03 9.91
N LEU A 57 -21.50 -23.78 10.76
CA LEU A 57 -20.52 -23.24 11.70
C LEU A 57 -19.15 -23.05 11.03
N SER A 58 -18.37 -22.08 11.49
CA SER A 58 -16.98 -21.91 11.06
C SER A 58 -16.11 -21.33 12.17
N ILE A 59 -14.90 -21.87 12.34
CA ILE A 59 -13.89 -21.33 13.25
C ILE A 59 -12.97 -20.39 12.47
N SER A 60 -12.76 -19.19 13.01
CA SER A 60 -11.84 -18.19 12.48
C SER A 60 -10.91 -17.66 13.55
N TYR A 61 -9.60 -17.77 13.33
CA TYR A 61 -8.60 -17.15 14.20
C TYR A 61 -8.47 -15.65 13.95
N ASN A 62 -8.18 -14.90 15.01
CA ASN A 62 -8.09 -13.45 14.96
C ASN A 62 -6.88 -12.97 14.14
N SER A 63 -7.05 -11.80 13.53
CA SER A 63 -6.01 -11.16 12.73
C SER A 63 -5.09 -10.31 13.61
N CYS A 64 -3.80 -10.19 13.29
CA CYS A 64 -2.89 -9.36 14.07
C CYS A 64 -3.09 -7.84 13.91
N ARG A 65 -3.95 -7.43 12.95
CA ARG A 65 -4.29 -6.04 12.62
C ARG A 65 -3.11 -5.14 12.22
N ASN A 66 -1.90 -5.69 12.14
CA ASN A 66 -0.70 -4.95 11.76
C ASN A 66 -0.81 -4.49 10.28
N ARG A 67 -0.46 -3.23 10.03
CA ARG A 67 -0.49 -2.57 8.72
C ARG A 67 0.48 -3.17 7.69
N HIS A 68 1.45 -3.95 8.14
CA HIS A 68 2.41 -4.68 7.31
C HIS A 68 2.04 -6.15 7.13
N CYS A 69 0.88 -6.60 7.64
CA CYS A 69 0.43 -7.96 7.39
C CYS A 69 -0.23 -8.08 6.01
N PRO A 70 0.24 -8.98 5.12
CA PRO A 70 -0.35 -9.19 3.79
C PRO A 70 -1.75 -9.83 3.83
N GLN A 71 -2.19 -10.34 4.98
CA GLN A 71 -3.50 -10.97 5.16
C GLN A 71 -4.57 -10.02 5.74
N CYS A 72 -4.18 -9.00 6.51
CA CYS A 72 -5.14 -8.22 7.31
C CYS A 72 -5.78 -7.04 6.57
N GLN A 73 -5.13 -6.49 5.54
CA GLN A 73 -5.44 -5.16 5.02
C GLN A 73 -6.53 -5.13 3.93
N GLY A 74 -7.13 -6.28 3.59
CA GLY A 74 -8.09 -6.39 2.48
C GLY A 74 -9.33 -5.50 2.62
N HIS A 75 -10.02 -5.57 3.75
CA HIS A 75 -11.24 -4.77 3.97
C HIS A 75 -10.94 -3.26 4.11
N LYS A 76 -9.88 -2.91 4.84
CA LYS A 76 -9.42 -1.51 4.97
C LYS A 76 -9.08 -0.89 3.61
N ARG A 77 -8.55 -1.69 2.69
CA ARG A 77 -8.31 -1.28 1.31
C ARG A 77 -9.62 -0.90 0.60
N GLU A 78 -10.65 -1.75 0.68
CA GLU A 78 -11.93 -1.51 0.02
C GLU A 78 -12.67 -0.31 0.61
N GLU A 79 -12.70 -0.18 1.94
CA GLU A 79 -13.26 1.01 2.61
C GLU A 79 -12.52 2.29 2.22
N TRP A 80 -11.18 2.22 2.15
CA TRP A 80 -10.38 3.37 1.74
C TRP A 80 -10.62 3.72 0.27
N ILE A 81 -10.78 2.72 -0.60
CA ILE A 81 -11.12 2.88 -2.02
C ILE A 81 -12.42 3.68 -2.15
N GLN A 82 -13.49 3.21 -1.51
CA GLN A 82 -14.82 3.83 -1.58
C GLN A 82 -14.80 5.29 -1.15
N LYS A 83 -14.13 5.58 -0.02
CA LYS A 83 -13.93 6.96 0.45
C LYS A 83 -13.16 7.82 -0.55
N ARG A 84 -12.30 7.24 -1.40
CA ARG A 84 -11.63 8.00 -2.47
C ARG A 84 -12.50 8.14 -3.71
N GLU A 85 -13.36 7.17 -4.03
CA GLU A 85 -14.30 7.29 -5.15
C GLU A 85 -15.19 8.52 -4.99
N GLN A 86 -15.69 8.74 -3.77
CA GLN A 86 -16.53 9.88 -3.40
C GLN A 86 -15.82 11.23 -3.49
N GLU A 87 -14.48 11.25 -3.54
CA GLU A 87 -13.67 12.47 -3.61
C GLU A 87 -13.22 12.79 -5.05
N LEU A 88 -13.65 11.99 -6.04
CA LEU A 88 -13.22 12.19 -7.42
C LEU A 88 -13.94 13.39 -8.05
N LEU A 89 -13.18 14.11 -8.87
CA LEU A 89 -13.60 15.25 -9.67
C LEU A 89 -13.74 14.81 -11.13
N PRO A 90 -14.62 15.44 -11.94
CA PRO A 90 -14.85 15.12 -13.35
C PRO A 90 -13.69 15.61 -14.21
N CYS A 91 -12.52 15.01 -14.01
CA CYS A 91 -11.30 15.34 -14.73
C CYS A 91 -10.46 14.09 -14.96
N SER A 92 -9.52 14.20 -15.89
CA SER A 92 -8.49 13.20 -16.05
C SER A 92 -7.59 13.16 -14.81
N TYR A 93 -7.19 11.98 -14.36
CA TYR A 93 -6.21 11.81 -13.29
C TYR A 93 -4.91 11.27 -13.86
N TYR A 94 -3.80 11.83 -13.41
CA TYR A 94 -2.47 11.46 -13.87
C TYR A 94 -1.72 10.70 -12.80
N HIS A 95 -0.99 9.69 -13.24
CA HIS A 95 -0.08 8.92 -12.41
C HIS A 95 1.34 9.42 -12.59
N VAL A 96 1.88 10.03 -11.54
CA VAL A 96 3.25 10.54 -11.50
C VAL A 96 4.01 9.74 -10.44
N VAL A 97 5.18 9.20 -10.78
CA VAL A 97 6.00 8.41 -9.86
C VAL A 97 7.33 9.11 -9.66
N PHE A 98 7.66 9.37 -8.40
CA PHE A 98 8.96 9.92 -8.00
C PHE A 98 9.78 8.80 -7.37
N THR A 99 10.88 8.42 -8.00
CA THR A 99 11.73 7.31 -7.54
C THR A 99 13.07 7.85 -7.05
N LEU A 100 13.54 7.33 -5.91
CA LEU A 100 14.87 7.64 -5.40
C LEU A 100 15.94 6.75 -6.07
N PRO A 101 17.11 7.31 -6.37
CA PRO A 101 18.26 6.53 -6.82
C PRO A 101 18.84 5.64 -5.70
N GLU A 102 19.57 4.60 -6.08
CA GLU A 102 20.05 3.56 -5.16
C GLU A 102 21.12 4.05 -4.18
N GLU A 103 21.83 5.14 -4.51
CA GLU A 103 22.77 5.85 -3.64
C GLU A 103 22.13 6.21 -2.29
N LEU A 104 20.83 6.47 -2.28
CA LEU A 104 20.08 6.81 -1.08
C LEU A 104 19.67 5.59 -0.25
N ASN A 105 20.00 4.36 -0.66
CA ASN A 105 19.62 3.15 0.06
C ASN A 105 20.23 3.08 1.45
N VAL A 106 21.47 3.54 1.63
CA VAL A 106 22.12 3.58 2.95
C VAL A 106 21.34 4.50 3.89
N LEU A 107 21.01 5.72 3.44
CA LEU A 107 20.14 6.65 4.18
C LEU A 107 18.72 6.10 4.38
N ALA A 108 18.20 5.34 3.42
CA ALA A 108 16.89 4.72 3.54
C ALA A 108 16.84 3.64 4.63
N ILE A 109 17.98 3.02 4.95
CA ILE A 109 18.12 2.06 6.04
C ILE A 109 18.38 2.79 7.37
N SER A 110 19.38 3.68 7.41
CA SER A 110 19.82 4.32 8.65
C SER A 110 18.89 5.44 9.12
N GLN A 111 18.30 6.21 8.22
CA GLN A 111 17.49 7.41 8.51
C GLN A 111 16.18 7.45 7.69
N SER A 112 15.54 6.28 7.57
CA SER A 112 14.29 6.07 6.81
C SER A 112 13.22 7.15 7.00
N ALA A 113 12.95 7.57 8.24
CA ALA A 113 11.90 8.55 8.54
C ALA A 113 12.20 9.93 7.91
N LEU A 114 13.45 10.39 8.00
CA LEU A 114 13.91 11.63 7.40
C LEU A 114 13.85 11.54 5.88
N LEU A 115 14.45 10.49 5.30
CA LEU A 115 14.50 10.31 3.85
C LEU A 115 13.09 10.27 3.22
N TYR A 116 12.19 9.49 3.81
CA TYR A 116 10.83 9.35 3.28
C TYR A 116 10.03 10.64 3.47
N LYS A 117 10.23 11.38 4.57
CA LYS A 117 9.63 12.71 4.76
C LYS A 117 10.10 13.67 3.66
N THR A 118 11.41 13.74 3.40
CA THR A 118 12.01 14.56 2.35
C THR A 118 11.48 14.18 0.97
N LEU A 119 11.30 12.89 0.69
CA LEU A 119 10.72 12.41 -0.57
C LEU A 119 9.29 12.95 -0.78
N PHE A 120 8.43 12.90 0.25
CA PHE A 120 7.09 13.47 0.19
C PHE A 120 7.08 14.98 -0.05
N GLU A 121 7.93 15.70 0.69
CA GLU A 121 8.02 17.16 0.62
C GLU A 121 8.54 17.62 -0.74
N ALA A 122 9.62 17.02 -1.23
CA ALA A 122 10.19 17.35 -2.53
C ALA A 122 9.24 17.02 -3.70
N ALA A 123 8.55 15.88 -3.66
CA ALA A 123 7.56 15.50 -4.68
C ALA A 123 6.41 16.51 -4.74
N TRP A 124 5.81 16.86 -3.59
CA TRP A 124 4.75 17.86 -3.53
C TRP A 124 5.26 19.25 -3.95
N ALA A 125 6.40 19.69 -3.44
CA ALA A 125 6.98 20.99 -3.78
C ALA A 125 7.28 21.12 -5.27
N THR A 126 7.62 20.00 -5.94
CA THR A 126 7.80 19.95 -7.40
C THR A 126 6.47 20.16 -8.10
N LEU A 127 5.47 19.32 -7.84
CA LEU A 127 4.15 19.44 -8.50
C LEU A 127 3.50 20.80 -8.22
N ASN A 128 3.54 21.27 -6.98
CA ASN A 128 2.98 22.55 -6.58
C ASN A 128 3.65 23.73 -7.32
N LYS A 129 4.97 23.70 -7.53
CA LYS A 129 5.66 24.75 -8.32
C LYS A 129 5.17 24.76 -9.77
N PHE A 130 5.01 23.59 -10.40
CA PHE A 130 4.50 23.50 -11.77
C PHE A 130 3.04 23.95 -11.87
N GLY A 131 2.20 23.61 -10.90
CA GLY A 131 0.83 24.11 -10.78
C GLY A 131 0.77 25.63 -10.66
N LYS A 132 1.55 26.21 -9.74
CA LYS A 132 1.66 27.66 -9.56
C LYS A 132 2.11 28.38 -10.83
N ASN A 133 3.09 27.84 -11.56
CA ASN A 133 3.53 28.39 -12.85
C ASN A 133 2.44 28.32 -13.93
N LYS A 134 1.38 27.53 -13.74
CA LYS A 134 0.17 27.52 -14.58
C LYS A 134 -1.00 28.32 -13.98
N GLY A 135 -0.78 28.99 -12.86
CA GLY A 135 -1.80 29.80 -12.17
C GLY A 135 -2.88 28.97 -11.47
N ILE A 136 -2.58 27.73 -11.09
CA ILE A 136 -3.54 26.83 -10.46
C ILE A 136 -3.00 26.18 -9.19
N GLN A 137 -3.88 26.01 -8.21
CA GLN A 137 -3.69 25.19 -7.03
C GLN A 137 -4.08 23.75 -7.35
N LEU A 138 -3.08 22.85 -7.36
CA LEU A 138 -3.27 21.43 -7.62
C LEU A 138 -3.75 20.67 -6.39
N GLY A 139 -4.00 19.37 -6.58
CA GLY A 139 -4.12 18.40 -5.49
C GLY A 139 -3.31 17.14 -5.78
N MET A 140 -2.95 16.39 -4.75
CA MET A 140 -2.22 15.13 -4.92
C MET A 140 -2.55 14.15 -3.80
N ILE A 141 -2.76 12.88 -4.17
CA ILE A 141 -2.68 11.76 -3.24
C ILE A 141 -1.34 11.06 -3.50
N ALA A 142 -0.47 10.99 -2.51
CA ALA A 142 0.83 10.33 -2.62
C ALA A 142 0.91 9.10 -1.71
N ILE A 143 1.41 8.00 -2.27
CA ILE A 143 1.51 6.70 -1.59
C ILE A 143 2.97 6.24 -1.66
N LEU A 144 3.59 6.05 -0.49
CA LEU A 144 4.96 5.54 -0.41
C LEU A 144 5.02 4.03 -0.56
N HIS A 145 5.85 3.59 -1.51
CA HIS A 145 6.36 2.22 -1.61
C HIS A 145 7.87 2.22 -1.42
N THR A 146 8.38 1.10 -0.91
CA THR A 146 9.81 0.94 -0.59
C THR A 146 10.44 -0.29 -1.24
N TRP A 147 9.74 -0.96 -2.15
CA TRP A 147 10.17 -2.27 -2.65
C TRP A 147 10.11 -2.39 -4.17
N GLY A 148 11.06 -3.14 -4.74
CA GLY A 148 10.97 -3.75 -6.06
C GLY A 148 10.19 -5.06 -6.04
N GLN A 149 9.94 -5.67 -7.21
CA GLN A 149 9.25 -6.97 -7.26
C GLN A 149 10.04 -8.06 -6.53
N ASN A 150 11.36 -8.03 -6.57
CA ASN A 150 12.28 -8.96 -5.90
C ASN A 150 12.57 -8.60 -4.42
N LEU A 151 11.77 -7.72 -3.81
CA LEU A 151 11.96 -7.21 -2.44
C LEU A 151 13.25 -6.39 -2.22
N SER A 152 13.90 -5.92 -3.29
CA SER A 152 14.98 -4.96 -3.13
C SER A 152 14.44 -3.63 -2.62
N LEU A 153 15.24 -2.90 -1.83
CA LEU A 153 14.89 -1.55 -1.40
C LEU A 153 14.80 -0.64 -2.63
N HIS A 154 13.62 -0.06 -2.82
CA HIS A 154 13.35 0.83 -3.95
C HIS A 154 12.31 1.88 -3.54
N PRO A 155 12.70 2.92 -2.78
CA PRO A 155 11.78 3.96 -2.34
C PRO A 155 11.23 4.78 -3.50
N HIS A 156 9.91 4.83 -3.63
CA HIS A 156 9.22 5.64 -4.61
C HIS A 156 7.83 6.08 -4.13
N LEU A 157 7.36 7.22 -4.64
CA LEU A 157 6.00 7.69 -4.42
C LEU A 157 5.17 7.49 -5.66
N HIS A 158 4.04 6.81 -5.52
CA HIS A 158 2.98 6.91 -6.51
C HIS A 158 2.07 8.09 -6.16
N CYS A 159 2.02 9.05 -7.06
CA CYS A 159 1.22 10.25 -6.94
C CYS A 159 0.06 10.20 -7.94
N ILE A 160 -1.15 10.41 -7.44
CA ILE A 160 -2.36 10.58 -8.24
C ILE A 160 -2.75 12.05 -8.17
N VAL A 161 -2.78 12.68 -9.34
CA VAL A 161 -2.90 14.13 -9.48
C VAL A 161 -4.07 14.45 -10.41
N PRO A 162 -5.08 15.23 -9.98
CA PRO A 162 -6.12 15.72 -10.87
C PRO A 162 -5.51 16.54 -12.02
N GLY A 163 -6.10 16.41 -13.21
CA GLY A 163 -5.71 17.14 -14.42
C GLY A 163 -6.09 18.61 -14.43
N GLY A 164 -6.65 19.09 -13.33
CA GLY A 164 -7.08 20.45 -13.12
C GLY A 164 -6.79 20.92 -11.69
N GLY A 165 -7.18 22.16 -11.42
CA GLY A 165 -6.99 22.79 -10.13
C GLY A 165 -7.78 24.08 -10.02
N ILE A 166 -7.58 24.78 -8.92
CA ILE A 166 -8.30 26.01 -8.61
C ILE A 166 -7.46 27.22 -9.02
N ASN A 167 -8.03 28.14 -9.78
CA ASN A 167 -7.34 29.37 -10.17
C ASN A 167 -7.32 30.40 -9.02
N LYS A 168 -6.70 31.57 -9.25
CA LYS A 168 -6.64 32.64 -8.24
C LYS A 168 -8.02 33.18 -7.85
N GLN A 169 -9.02 33.04 -8.72
CA GLN A 169 -10.41 33.45 -8.48
C GLN A 169 -11.25 32.37 -7.77
N GLY A 170 -10.65 31.27 -7.31
CA GLY A 170 -11.38 30.18 -6.66
C GLY A 170 -12.14 29.26 -7.63
N LYS A 171 -12.07 29.48 -8.94
CA LYS A 171 -12.79 28.69 -9.94
C LYS A 171 -12.00 27.46 -10.41
N TRP A 172 -12.72 26.38 -10.70
CA TRP A 172 -12.15 25.17 -11.29
C TRP A 172 -11.61 25.41 -12.70
N ARG A 173 -10.41 24.87 -12.97
CA ARG A 173 -9.81 24.86 -14.31
C ARG A 173 -9.39 23.43 -14.66
N ALA A 174 -10.11 22.83 -15.60
CA ALA A 174 -10.04 21.40 -15.88
C ALA A 174 -8.84 20.93 -16.74
N LYS A 175 -8.19 21.79 -17.54
CA LYS A 175 -7.23 21.36 -18.58
C LYS A 175 -5.83 21.94 -18.42
N ILE A 176 -4.90 21.12 -17.96
CA ILE A 176 -3.46 21.38 -18.00
C ILE A 176 -2.88 20.76 -19.28
N LYS A 177 -3.10 21.42 -20.43
CA LYS A 177 -2.50 21.25 -21.79
C LYS A 177 -2.30 19.85 -22.44
N SER A 178 -2.03 18.72 -21.76
CA SER A 178 -1.52 17.49 -22.40
C SER A 178 -2.35 16.23 -22.12
N ASN A 179 -2.72 15.53 -23.19
CA ASN A 179 -3.39 14.22 -23.13
C ASN A 179 -2.42 13.09 -22.74
N LYS A 180 -1.09 13.33 -22.73
CA LYS A 180 -0.08 12.27 -22.48
C LYS A 180 0.51 12.29 -21.07
N TYR A 181 0.73 13.47 -20.50
CA TYR A 181 1.35 13.66 -19.19
C TYR A 181 0.90 15.00 -18.59
N LEU A 182 0.82 15.10 -17.27
CA LEU A 182 0.39 16.33 -16.59
C LEU A 182 1.34 17.51 -16.86
N PHE A 183 2.64 17.26 -16.71
CA PHE A 183 3.72 18.22 -16.96
C PHE A 183 4.89 17.51 -17.66
N CYS A 184 5.82 18.30 -18.22
CA CYS A 184 7.03 17.76 -18.83
C CYS A 184 7.85 16.96 -17.81
N VAL A 185 7.98 15.65 -18.05
CA VAL A 185 8.65 14.71 -17.15
C VAL A 185 10.13 15.08 -16.95
N LYS A 186 10.84 15.43 -18.02
CA LYS A 186 12.26 15.82 -17.95
C LYS A 186 12.46 17.05 -17.05
N ALA A 187 11.59 18.05 -17.19
CA ALA A 187 11.64 19.25 -16.35
C ALA A 187 11.31 18.92 -14.88
N MET A 188 10.30 18.08 -14.63
CA MET A 188 9.97 17.65 -13.26
C MET A 188 11.13 16.87 -12.62
N SER A 189 11.81 15.99 -13.36
CA SER A 189 12.99 15.26 -12.86
C SER A 189 14.09 16.18 -12.35
N VAL A 190 14.44 17.22 -13.12
CA VAL A 190 15.49 18.17 -12.73
C VAL A 190 15.09 18.95 -11.48
N VAL A 191 13.86 19.48 -11.46
CA VAL A 191 13.35 20.27 -10.32
C VAL A 191 13.20 19.40 -9.06
N PHE A 192 12.74 18.16 -9.22
CA PHE A 192 12.61 17.21 -8.12
C PHE A 192 13.95 16.90 -7.48
N ARG A 193 14.97 16.56 -8.30
CA ARG A 193 16.33 16.32 -7.81
C ARG A 193 16.84 17.51 -7.01
N ALA A 194 16.76 18.71 -7.58
CA ALA A 194 17.23 19.93 -6.91
C ALA A 194 16.51 20.19 -5.58
N LYS A 195 15.18 20.05 -5.55
CA LYS A 195 14.37 20.22 -4.33
C LYS A 195 14.69 19.17 -3.27
N PHE A 196 14.85 17.92 -3.68
CA PHE A 196 15.16 16.82 -2.77
C PHE A 196 16.53 17.02 -2.12
N VAL A 197 17.57 17.31 -2.91
CA VAL A 197 18.92 17.54 -2.40
C VAL A 197 18.98 18.78 -1.51
N ALA A 198 18.31 19.87 -1.90
CA ALA A 198 18.23 21.06 -1.06
C ALA A 198 17.59 20.75 0.31
N SER A 199 16.52 19.95 0.31
CA SER A 199 15.85 19.54 1.54
C SER A 199 16.68 18.57 2.39
N LEU A 200 17.48 17.70 1.76
CA LEU A 200 18.45 16.85 2.48
C LEU A 200 19.52 17.68 3.17
N ARG A 201 20.14 18.64 2.46
CA ARG A 201 21.12 19.57 3.02
C ARG A 201 20.56 20.34 4.21
N ALA A 202 19.34 20.87 4.07
CA ALA A 202 18.66 21.57 5.15
C ALA A 202 18.34 20.67 6.36
N SER A 203 18.27 19.35 6.16
CA SER A 203 18.05 18.37 7.24
C SER A 203 19.35 17.88 7.88
N GLY A 204 20.51 18.47 7.52
CA GLY A 204 21.81 18.14 8.09
C GLY A 204 22.63 17.12 7.29
N ILE A 205 22.12 16.57 6.19
CA ILE A 205 22.87 15.65 5.33
C ILE A 205 23.74 16.46 4.37
N LYS A 206 25.01 16.64 4.72
CA LYS A 206 25.99 17.47 3.99
C LYS A 206 27.15 16.69 3.37
N ASP A 207 27.06 15.37 3.33
CA ASP A 207 28.02 14.51 2.64
C ASP A 207 28.13 14.92 1.17
N GLN A 208 29.26 15.55 0.83
CA GLN A 208 29.47 16.18 -0.46
C GLN A 208 29.63 15.14 -1.57
N ASP A 209 30.31 14.02 -1.28
CA ASP A 209 30.48 12.91 -2.22
C ASP A 209 29.13 12.30 -2.61
N LEU A 210 28.27 12.05 -1.61
CA LEU A 210 26.91 11.59 -1.87
C LEU A 210 26.16 12.60 -2.74
N ILE A 211 26.22 13.88 -2.41
CA ILE A 211 25.50 14.92 -3.16
C ILE A 211 25.98 14.97 -4.62
N ASP A 212 27.28 14.89 -4.86
CA ASP A 212 27.85 14.94 -6.20
C ASP A 212 27.44 13.70 -7.03
N GLN A 213 27.40 12.52 -6.41
CA GLN A 213 26.81 11.31 -7.02
C GLN A 213 25.32 11.50 -7.39
N LEU A 214 24.53 12.16 -6.53
CA LEU A 214 23.12 12.41 -6.83
C LEU A 214 22.94 13.37 -8.01
N PHE A 215 23.85 14.34 -8.20
CA PHE A 215 23.81 15.29 -9.32
C PHE A 215 24.38 14.74 -10.62
N SER A 216 25.32 13.79 -10.57
CA SER A 216 25.84 13.11 -11.76
C SER A 216 24.80 12.20 -12.42
N LYS A 217 23.87 11.62 -11.62
CA LYS A 217 22.78 10.79 -12.15
C LYS A 217 21.59 11.61 -12.68
N LYS A 218 20.98 11.11 -13.76
CA LYS A 218 19.68 11.58 -14.27
C LYS A 218 18.56 10.91 -13.47
N TRP A 219 17.83 11.72 -12.70
CA TRP A 219 16.70 11.23 -11.92
C TRP A 219 15.48 10.94 -12.80
N VAL A 220 14.72 9.91 -12.45
CA VAL A 220 13.55 9.47 -13.22
C VAL A 220 12.28 9.79 -12.43
N VAL A 221 11.57 10.80 -12.90
CA VAL A 221 10.13 10.92 -12.66
C VAL A 221 9.46 10.13 -13.78
N TYR A 222 8.50 9.27 -13.45
CA TYR A 222 7.69 8.59 -14.45
C TYR A 222 6.32 9.24 -14.51
N GLY A 223 5.81 9.50 -15.72
CA GLY A 223 4.47 10.03 -15.94
C GLY A 223 3.71 9.11 -16.89
N LYS A 224 2.58 8.57 -16.44
CA LYS A 224 1.69 7.79 -17.31
C LYS A 224 0.57 8.67 -17.87
N ARG A 225 0.06 8.25 -19.04
CA ARG A 225 -1.21 8.73 -19.60
C ARG A 225 -2.32 8.71 -18.55
N PRO A 226 -3.28 9.64 -18.64
CA PRO A 226 -4.37 9.71 -17.69
C PRO A 226 -5.12 8.39 -17.64
N PHE A 227 -5.64 8.06 -16.45
CA PHE A 227 -6.51 6.91 -16.28
C PHE A 227 -7.73 7.04 -17.22
N GLY A 228 -8.20 5.91 -17.79
CA GLY A 228 -9.32 5.88 -18.73
C GLY A 228 -10.66 6.38 -18.15
N GLY A 229 -10.69 6.67 -16.86
CA GLY A 229 -11.78 7.33 -16.15
C GLY A 229 -11.58 7.27 -14.63
N PRO A 230 -12.46 7.91 -13.84
CA PRO A 230 -12.46 7.85 -12.38
C PRO A 230 -12.34 6.42 -11.81
N LYS A 231 -13.09 5.46 -12.37
CA LYS A 231 -13.04 4.04 -11.97
C LYS A 231 -11.65 3.42 -12.09
N SER A 232 -10.90 3.73 -13.16
CA SER A 232 -9.54 3.22 -13.34
C SER A 232 -8.54 3.80 -12.33
N VAL A 233 -8.79 5.03 -11.83
CA VAL A 233 -8.02 5.62 -10.72
C VAL A 233 -8.19 4.77 -9.46
N ILE A 234 -9.41 4.31 -9.23
CA ILE A 234 -9.78 3.59 -8.02
C ILE A 234 -9.17 2.19 -8.01
N GLU A 235 -9.31 1.45 -9.12
CA GLU A 235 -8.64 0.16 -9.28
C GLU A 235 -7.12 0.27 -9.13
N TYR A 236 -6.55 1.38 -9.63
CA TYR A 236 -5.14 1.68 -9.43
C TYR A 236 -4.84 1.90 -7.95
N LEU A 237 -5.50 2.86 -7.31
CA LEU A 237 -5.29 3.18 -5.91
C LEU A 237 -5.46 1.95 -5.00
N GLY A 238 -6.48 1.12 -5.25
CA GLY A 238 -6.70 -0.11 -4.51
C GLY A 238 -5.52 -1.07 -4.53
N ARG A 239 -4.96 -1.31 -5.72
CA ARG A 239 -3.83 -2.25 -5.90
C ARG A 239 -2.57 -1.84 -5.14
N TYR A 240 -2.39 -0.55 -4.86
CA TYR A 240 -1.13 0.00 -4.37
C TYR A 240 -1.22 0.61 -2.96
N THR A 241 -2.39 0.98 -2.46
CA THR A 241 -2.52 1.70 -1.18
C THR A 241 -2.30 0.82 0.05
N HIS A 242 -2.69 -0.45 -0.01
CA HIS A 242 -2.69 -1.37 1.13
C HIS A 242 -1.84 -2.62 0.91
N LYS A 243 -1.26 -2.77 -0.28
CA LYS A 243 -0.29 -3.82 -0.54
C LYS A 243 0.93 -3.64 0.36
N VAL A 244 1.42 -4.76 0.86
CA VAL A 244 2.70 -4.85 1.54
C VAL A 244 3.67 -5.51 0.57
N ALA A 245 4.92 -5.06 0.55
CA ALA A 245 6.09 -5.66 -0.10
C ALA A 245 5.82 -6.83 -1.08
N ILE A 246 5.39 -7.96 -0.52
CA ILE A 246 4.92 -9.12 -1.27
C ILE A 246 3.54 -9.58 -0.78
N SER A 247 2.73 -10.06 -1.72
CA SER A 247 1.45 -10.71 -1.46
C SER A 247 1.63 -12.23 -1.41
N ASN A 248 0.90 -12.92 -0.52
CA ASN A 248 1.05 -14.36 -0.32
C ASN A 248 0.90 -15.18 -1.61
N HIS A 249 0.04 -14.78 -2.56
CA HIS A 249 -0.10 -15.50 -3.85
C HIS A 249 1.19 -15.57 -4.69
N ARG A 250 2.18 -14.70 -4.41
CA ARG A 250 3.48 -14.71 -5.08
C ARG A 250 4.43 -15.72 -4.44
N ILE A 251 4.21 -16.10 -3.18
CA ILE A 251 4.99 -17.12 -2.49
C ILE A 251 4.46 -18.47 -2.93
N LYS A 252 5.31 -19.25 -3.60
CA LYS A 252 4.94 -20.52 -4.23
C LYS A 252 5.23 -21.68 -3.31
N GLU A 253 6.40 -21.66 -2.69
CA GLU A 253 6.86 -22.72 -1.81
C GLU A 253 7.65 -22.14 -0.64
N VAL A 254 7.49 -22.76 0.53
CA VAL A 254 8.27 -22.47 1.74
C VAL A 254 8.74 -23.81 2.29
N THR A 255 10.04 -24.03 2.27
CA THR A 255 10.71 -25.18 2.89
C THR A 255 11.28 -24.77 4.25
N ASP A 256 11.93 -25.70 4.95
CA ASP A 256 12.58 -25.38 6.22
C ASP A 256 13.75 -24.40 6.07
N LYS A 257 14.38 -24.35 4.89
CA LYS A 257 15.57 -23.52 4.65
C LYS A 257 15.27 -22.34 3.73
N GLU A 258 14.35 -22.48 2.79
CA GLU A 258 14.20 -21.57 1.65
C GLU A 258 12.76 -21.23 1.33
N VAL A 259 12.59 -20.13 0.61
CA VAL A 259 11.32 -19.68 0.07
C VAL A 259 11.46 -19.36 -1.42
N ARG A 260 10.56 -19.92 -2.22
CA ARG A 260 10.44 -19.62 -3.65
C ARG A 260 9.26 -18.70 -3.90
N PHE A 261 9.50 -17.61 -4.63
CA PHE A 261 8.43 -16.67 -5.00
C PHE A 261 8.59 -16.10 -6.41
N GLY A 262 7.44 -15.86 -7.05
CA GLY A 262 7.37 -15.32 -8.40
C GLY A 262 7.53 -13.80 -8.42
N TYR A 263 8.29 -13.25 -9.37
CA TYR A 263 8.46 -11.83 -9.64
C TYR A 263 8.31 -11.52 -11.14
N LYS A 264 8.04 -10.25 -11.46
CA LYS A 264 8.02 -9.77 -12.85
C LYS A 264 9.33 -9.07 -13.16
N ASP A 265 9.99 -9.50 -14.21
CA ASP A 265 11.21 -8.88 -14.71
C ASP A 265 10.87 -7.80 -15.72
N TYR A 266 10.74 -6.56 -15.24
CA TYR A 266 10.42 -5.42 -16.11
C TYR A 266 11.53 -5.06 -17.09
N ARG A 267 12.76 -5.54 -16.90
CA ARG A 267 13.85 -5.33 -17.87
C ARG A 267 13.69 -6.25 -19.09
N LYS A 268 12.97 -7.36 -18.95
CA LYS A 268 12.62 -8.31 -20.02
C LYS A 268 11.10 -8.36 -20.22
N GLU A 269 10.50 -7.22 -20.58
CA GLU A 269 9.07 -7.09 -20.94
C GLU A 269 8.06 -7.56 -19.88
N GLY A 270 8.47 -7.65 -18.61
CA GLY A 270 7.57 -8.07 -17.53
C GLY A 270 7.35 -9.58 -17.46
N GLN A 271 8.23 -10.39 -18.07
CA GLN A 271 8.24 -11.84 -17.95
C GLN A 271 8.14 -12.28 -16.49
N LYS A 272 7.29 -13.29 -16.22
CA LYS A 272 7.15 -13.88 -14.89
C LYS A 272 8.31 -14.86 -14.68
N LYS A 273 9.10 -14.61 -13.65
CA LYS A 273 10.21 -15.47 -13.22
C LYS A 273 10.02 -15.85 -11.77
N GLU A 274 10.74 -16.85 -11.32
CA GLU A 274 10.80 -17.24 -9.91
C GLU A 274 12.20 -16.99 -9.36
N MET A 275 12.27 -16.74 -8.06
CA MET A 275 13.53 -16.71 -7.34
C MET A 275 13.39 -17.42 -6.01
N THR A 276 14.48 -18.05 -5.59
CA THR A 276 14.61 -18.72 -4.30
C THR A 276 15.56 -17.90 -3.44
N LEU A 277 15.19 -17.71 -2.17
CA LEU A 277 16.05 -17.11 -1.15
C LEU A 277 16.01 -18.00 0.09
N SER A 278 17.05 -17.93 0.93
CA SER A 278 16.94 -18.47 2.28
C SER A 278 15.83 -17.76 3.06
N ASN A 279 15.24 -18.46 4.02
CA ASN A 279 14.19 -17.90 4.89
C ASN A 279 14.69 -16.63 5.61
N THR A 280 15.96 -16.61 6.03
CA THR A 280 16.60 -15.46 6.68
C THR A 280 16.75 -14.26 5.74
N GLU A 281 17.24 -14.46 4.52
CA GLU A 281 17.43 -13.38 3.55
C GLU A 281 16.09 -12.80 3.08
N PHE A 282 15.07 -13.66 2.91
CA PHE A 282 13.73 -13.20 2.58
C PHE A 282 13.14 -12.29 3.66
N ILE A 283 13.27 -12.66 4.94
CA ILE A 283 12.76 -11.83 6.04
C ILE A 283 13.61 -10.58 6.25
N ARG A 284 14.94 -10.65 6.04
CA ARG A 284 15.80 -9.48 6.03
C ARG A 284 15.36 -8.47 4.97
N ARG A 285 15.08 -8.91 3.73
CA ARG A 285 14.55 -8.03 2.68
C ARG A 285 13.16 -7.51 3.03
N PHE A 286 12.27 -8.37 3.51
CA PHE A 286 10.92 -7.96 3.92
C PHE A 286 10.95 -6.88 5.02
N SER A 287 11.89 -6.98 5.98
CA SER A 287 12.00 -6.04 7.10
C SER A 287 12.42 -4.64 6.67
N LEU A 288 13.08 -4.47 5.52
CA LEU A 288 13.38 -3.17 4.90
C LEU A 288 12.11 -2.39 4.53
N HIS A 289 10.96 -3.07 4.44
CA HIS A 289 9.69 -2.47 4.06
C HIS A 289 8.74 -2.24 5.24
N ILE A 290 9.20 -2.56 6.46
CA ILE A 290 8.54 -2.17 7.70
C ILE A 290 8.80 -0.68 7.90
N LEU A 291 7.75 0.12 7.81
CA LEU A 291 7.87 1.57 7.88
C LEU A 291 8.20 2.01 9.32
N PRO A 292 8.86 3.18 9.49
CA PRO A 292 9.11 3.74 10.80
C PRO A 292 7.82 3.89 11.61
N ARG A 293 7.95 3.81 12.95
CA ARG A 293 6.81 3.91 13.86
C ARG A 293 6.04 5.21 13.60
N ARG A 294 4.71 5.10 13.52
CA ARG A 294 3.77 6.21 13.24
C ARG A 294 3.97 6.91 11.89
N PHE A 295 4.79 6.38 10.98
CA PHE A 295 5.01 7.02 9.69
C PHE A 295 3.78 6.93 8.77
N VAL A 296 3.29 8.07 8.30
CA VAL A 296 2.12 8.17 7.42
C VAL A 296 2.52 7.81 5.99
N ARG A 297 2.05 6.65 5.49
CA ARG A 297 2.36 6.13 4.15
C ARG A 297 1.57 6.80 3.02
N ILE A 298 0.37 7.28 3.31
CA ILE A 298 -0.53 7.90 2.33
C ILE A 298 -0.78 9.32 2.76
N ARG A 299 -0.42 10.29 1.91
CA ARG A 299 -0.54 11.71 2.20
C ARG A 299 -1.38 12.41 1.14
N HIS A 300 -2.04 13.47 1.57
CA HIS A 300 -3.04 14.20 0.82
C HIS A 300 -2.67 15.68 0.78
N TYR A 301 -2.65 16.28 -0.41
CA TYR A 301 -2.13 17.62 -0.63
C TYR A 301 -3.04 18.50 -1.47
N GLY A 302 -2.89 19.81 -1.30
CA GLY A 302 -3.58 20.82 -2.09
C GLY A 302 -5.10 20.70 -1.98
N ILE A 303 -5.80 20.71 -3.11
CA ILE A 303 -7.27 20.58 -3.13
C ILE A 303 -7.79 19.22 -2.64
N LEU A 304 -6.89 18.23 -2.51
CA LEU A 304 -7.22 16.90 -1.96
C LEU A 304 -6.77 16.73 -0.51
N SER A 305 -6.27 17.79 0.14
CA SER A 305 -5.79 17.76 1.53
C SER A 305 -6.91 17.54 2.54
N SER A 306 -6.55 17.13 3.77
CA SER A 306 -7.53 16.94 4.85
C SER A 306 -8.30 18.22 5.19
N SER A 307 -7.69 19.40 5.06
CA SER A 307 -8.39 20.67 5.29
C SER A 307 -9.42 20.96 4.20
N TRP A 308 -9.14 20.61 2.95
CA TRP A 308 -10.09 20.73 1.85
C TRP A 308 -11.27 19.77 1.99
N LYS A 309 -11.03 18.56 2.50
CA LYS A 309 -12.07 17.56 2.73
C LYS A 309 -13.09 17.94 3.81
N ARG A 310 -12.84 19.00 4.57
CA ARG A 310 -13.74 19.56 5.60
C ARG A 310 -14.63 20.66 5.02
N GLY A 311 -15.27 20.44 3.87
CA GLY A 311 -16.24 21.36 3.25
C GLY A 311 -15.84 21.85 1.86
N LYS A 312 -14.62 22.38 1.69
CA LYS A 312 -14.20 23.03 0.42
C LYS A 312 -14.24 22.11 -0.80
N LEU A 313 -13.95 20.83 -0.59
CA LEU A 313 -14.04 19.84 -1.66
C LEU A 313 -15.51 19.58 -2.03
N GLN A 314 -16.40 19.50 -1.05
CA GLN A 314 -17.84 19.32 -1.25
C GLN A 314 -18.47 20.54 -1.95
N ASP A 315 -18.05 21.75 -1.60
CA ASP A 315 -18.45 22.99 -2.27
C ASP A 315 -18.03 22.94 -3.75
N LEU A 316 -16.76 22.59 -4.02
CA LEU A 316 -16.26 22.41 -5.38
C LEU A 316 -17.02 21.32 -6.14
N GLN A 317 -17.37 20.21 -5.48
CA GLN A 317 -18.13 19.14 -6.11
C GLN A 317 -19.56 19.59 -6.46
N SER A 318 -20.16 20.44 -5.62
CA SER A 318 -21.48 21.05 -5.85
C SER A 318 -21.44 22.04 -7.02
N ASP A 319 -20.42 22.90 -7.07
CA ASP A 319 -20.19 23.83 -8.19
C ASP A 319 -20.03 23.09 -9.53
N LEU A 320 -19.38 21.92 -9.49
CA LEU A 320 -19.17 21.05 -10.65
C LEU A 320 -20.37 20.12 -10.92
N LYS A 321 -21.46 20.23 -10.15
CA LYS A 321 -22.69 19.43 -10.27
C LYS A 321 -22.42 17.92 -10.26
N ILE A 322 -21.48 17.47 -9.44
CA ILE A 322 -21.10 16.06 -9.35
C ILE A 322 -22.15 15.30 -8.56
N GLN A 323 -22.68 14.25 -9.16
CA GLN A 323 -23.55 13.29 -8.48
C GLN A 323 -22.68 12.30 -7.70
N ILE A 324 -22.63 12.45 -6.38
CA ILE A 324 -21.92 11.52 -5.49
C ILE A 324 -22.85 10.35 -5.18
N THR A 325 -22.62 9.20 -5.78
CA THR A 325 -23.38 7.99 -5.45
C THR A 325 -22.84 7.37 -4.18
N GLU A 326 -23.69 7.19 -3.16
CA GLU A 326 -23.34 6.36 -2.02
C GLU A 326 -23.30 4.88 -2.43
N VAL A 327 -22.09 4.33 -2.53
CA VAL A 327 -21.89 2.91 -2.79
C VAL A 327 -21.68 2.20 -1.46
N LYS A 328 -22.63 1.33 -1.07
CA LYS A 328 -22.44 0.47 0.10
C LYS A 328 -21.25 -0.47 -0.13
N PRO A 329 -20.38 -0.67 0.88
CA PRO A 329 -19.25 -1.57 0.75
C PRO A 329 -19.70 -2.99 0.44
N LYS A 330 -19.36 -3.51 -0.75
CA LYS A 330 -19.50 -4.93 -1.07
C LYS A 330 -18.41 -5.73 -0.35
N THR A 331 -18.54 -5.91 0.97
CA THR A 331 -17.63 -6.77 1.73
C THR A 331 -18.19 -8.17 1.85
N LEU A 332 -17.35 -9.17 1.61
CA LEU A 332 -17.67 -10.58 1.83
C LEU A 332 -17.31 -11.05 3.25
N LEU A 333 -16.90 -10.12 4.14
CA LEU A 333 -16.38 -10.46 5.46
C LEU A 333 -17.38 -11.22 6.32
N LYS A 334 -18.66 -10.84 6.25
CA LYS A 334 -19.75 -11.45 7.01
C LYS A 334 -20.59 -12.40 6.17
N LYS A 335 -20.20 -12.74 4.95
CA LYS A 335 -20.99 -13.63 4.10
C LYS A 335 -20.57 -15.08 4.29
N CYS A 336 -21.54 -15.96 4.46
CA CYS A 336 -21.31 -17.39 4.60
C CYS A 336 -20.72 -17.95 3.30
N ARG A 337 -19.65 -18.74 3.41
CA ARG A 337 -18.99 -19.32 2.23
C ARG A 337 -19.67 -20.58 1.70
N CYS A 338 -20.48 -21.22 2.53
CA CYS A 338 -21.27 -22.40 2.19
C CYS A 338 -22.41 -22.01 1.24
N CYS A 339 -23.38 -21.23 1.73
CA CYS A 339 -24.56 -20.84 0.94
C CYS A 339 -24.40 -19.53 0.15
N LYS A 340 -23.39 -18.70 0.43
CA LYS A 340 -23.15 -17.37 -0.20
C LYS A 340 -24.23 -16.31 0.02
N GLU A 341 -25.38 -16.68 0.56
CA GLU A 341 -26.51 -15.78 0.82
C GLU A 341 -26.54 -15.32 2.28
N GLY A 342 -26.50 -16.27 3.21
CA GLY A 342 -26.55 -16.01 4.65
C GLY A 342 -25.36 -15.23 5.19
N ASN A 343 -25.55 -14.60 6.34
CA ASN A 343 -24.54 -13.88 7.09
C ASN A 343 -23.99 -14.71 8.25
N LEU A 344 -22.72 -14.46 8.56
CA LEU A 344 -22.02 -15.02 9.70
C LEU A 344 -22.31 -14.20 10.95
N ILE A 345 -22.88 -14.85 11.96
CA ILE A 345 -23.14 -14.33 13.30
C ILE A 345 -22.17 -15.00 14.26
N THR A 346 -21.37 -14.20 14.97
CA THR A 346 -20.45 -14.72 15.98
C THR A 346 -21.23 -15.22 17.19
N ILE A 347 -21.13 -16.51 17.47
CA ILE A 347 -21.84 -17.18 18.58
C ILE A 347 -20.92 -17.47 19.78
N ALA A 348 -19.60 -17.51 19.58
CA ALA A 348 -18.65 -17.72 20.65
C ALA A 348 -17.30 -17.05 20.36
N LEU A 349 -16.62 -16.61 21.42
CA LEU A 349 -15.25 -16.11 21.41
C LEU A 349 -14.37 -17.06 22.22
N PHE A 350 -13.11 -17.23 21.80
CA PHE A 350 -12.16 -18.06 22.55
C PHE A 350 -10.76 -17.47 22.56
N GLY A 351 -10.04 -17.73 23.66
CA GLY A 351 -8.68 -17.26 23.90
C GLY A 351 -7.62 -18.19 23.30
N GLN A 352 -6.40 -18.12 23.85
CA GLN A 352 -5.26 -18.91 23.35
C GLN A 352 -5.39 -20.42 23.57
N ARG A 353 -6.27 -20.84 24.48
CA ARG A 353 -6.55 -22.25 24.79
C ARG A 353 -7.28 -23.00 23.65
N GLY A 354 -7.73 -22.28 22.62
CA GLY A 354 -8.46 -22.86 21.50
C GLY A 354 -9.99 -22.79 21.69
N PRO A 355 -10.76 -23.25 20.68
CA PRO A 355 -12.22 -23.28 20.74
C PRO A 355 -12.73 -24.22 21.85
N PRO A 356 -13.93 -23.97 22.41
CA PRO A 356 -14.52 -24.87 23.41
C PRO A 356 -14.75 -26.28 22.83
N GLU A 357 -14.59 -27.30 23.68
CA GLU A 357 -14.65 -28.72 23.27
C GLU A 357 -15.98 -29.11 22.63
N ASP A 358 -17.10 -28.58 23.16
CA ASP A 358 -18.45 -28.83 22.64
C ASP A 358 -18.58 -28.47 21.16
N PHE A 359 -17.86 -27.45 20.69
CA PHE A 359 -17.85 -27.06 19.29
C PHE A 359 -16.89 -27.90 18.45
N LEU A 360 -15.78 -28.36 19.01
CA LEU A 360 -14.82 -29.22 18.31
C LEU A 360 -15.46 -30.55 17.87
N ALA A 361 -16.32 -31.12 18.72
CA ALA A 361 -17.09 -32.32 18.38
C ALA A 361 -17.97 -32.11 17.13
N VAL A 362 -18.64 -30.95 17.02
CA VAL A 362 -19.50 -30.61 15.88
C VAL A 362 -18.69 -30.46 14.58
N PHE A 363 -17.51 -29.83 14.64
CA PHE A 363 -16.65 -29.68 13.46
C PHE A 363 -16.00 -31.00 13.00
N ASN A 364 -15.63 -31.87 13.93
CA ASN A 364 -15.06 -33.17 13.62
C ASN A 364 -16.11 -34.12 13.02
N ALA A 365 -17.36 -34.10 13.53
CA ALA A 365 -18.47 -34.87 12.96
C ALA A 365 -18.85 -34.41 11.54
N SER A 366 -18.70 -33.11 11.25
CA SER A 366 -18.99 -32.52 9.92
C SER A 366 -17.91 -32.79 8.86
N SER A 367 -16.69 -33.19 9.28
CA SER A 367 -15.56 -33.45 8.38
C SER A 367 -15.42 -34.93 8.00
N ALA A 368 -16.25 -35.79 8.59
CA ALA A 368 -16.30 -37.24 8.36
C ALA A 368 -17.42 -37.67 7.40
N LYS A 369 -17.99 -36.73 6.62
CA LYS A 369 -18.96 -36.98 5.54
C LYS A 369 -18.45 -36.46 4.22
#